data_AF-A0A1I6K2N8-F1
#
_entry.id   AF-A0A1I6K2N8-F1
#
_cell.length_a   1.000
_cell.length_b   1.000
_cell.length_c   1.000
_cell.angle_alpha   90.00
_cell.angle_beta   90.00
_cell.angle_gamma   90.00
#
_symmetry.space_group_name_H-M   'P 1'
#
loop_
_entity.id
_entity.type
_entity.pdbx_description
1 polymer ?
#
loop_
_entity_poly.entity_id
_entity_poly.type
_entity_poly.pdbx_seq_one_letter_code
_entity_poly.pdbx_strand_id
1 'polypeptide(L)' 'METSTTSSYTAKLIDGPLEGKTVATAFLDSGEPRPRLELSAEHGKRYVYGRGAGLEFAAENDDRPSAVEYRFLETVFD' A
#
# COMPACT_ATOMS: atom_id res chain seq x y z
N MET A 1 26.33 -1.83 11.17
CA MET A 1 24.95 -2.08 11.65
C MET A 1 24.05 -1.31 10.71
N GLU A 2 23.63 -1.95 9.62
CA GLU A 2 22.81 -1.32 8.59
C GLU A 2 21.36 -1.40 9.04
N THR A 3 20.87 -0.36 9.71
CA THR A 3 19.43 -0.15 9.76
C THR A 3 19.02 0.24 8.35
N SER A 4 18.73 -0.76 7.51
CA SER A 4 17.90 -0.54 6.33
C SER A 4 16.58 -0.01 6.87
N THR A 5 16.49 1.30 6.99
CA THR A 5 15.24 2.02 7.18
C THR A 5 14.52 1.86 5.85
N THR A 6 13.99 0.65 5.60
CA THR A 6 13.12 0.38 4.47
C THR A 6 12.00 1.36 4.61
N SER A 7 12.09 2.44 3.83
CA SER A 7 11.15 3.53 3.92
C SER A 7 9.79 2.91 3.61
N SER A 8 8.83 3.11 4.50
CA SER A 8 7.50 2.58 4.34
C SER A 8 6.55 3.75 4.17
N TYR A 9 5.48 3.50 3.46
CA TYR A 9 4.39 4.44 3.26
C TYR A 9 3.09 3.83 3.76
N THR A 10 2.11 4.69 3.93
CA THR A 10 0.78 4.31 4.37
C THR A 10 -0.09 4.02 3.15
N ALA A 11 -0.45 2.75 2.95
CA ALA A 11 -1.46 2.38 1.95
C ALA A 11 -2.85 2.65 2.52
N LYS A 12 -3.60 3.57 1.92
CA LYS A 12 -4.98 3.92 2.29
C LYS A 12 -5.94 3.10 1.45
N LEU A 13 -6.70 2.22 2.08
CA LEU A 13 -7.68 1.39 1.38
C LEU A 13 -8.97 2.20 1.26
N ILE A 14 -9.25 2.71 0.07
CA ILE A 14 -10.35 3.66 -0.15
C ILE A 14 -11.66 2.99 -0.61
N ASP A 15 -11.67 1.66 -0.75
CA ASP A 15 -12.83 0.87 -1.16
C ASP A 15 -12.69 -0.60 -0.71
N GLY A 16 -13.78 -1.36 -0.83
CA GLY A 16 -13.80 -2.80 -0.69
C GLY A 16 -13.86 -3.28 0.77
N PRO A 17 -13.53 -4.56 1.03
CA PRO A 17 -13.76 -5.18 2.34
C PRO A 17 -12.94 -4.57 3.48
N LEU A 18 -11.85 -3.88 3.16
CA LEU A 18 -10.99 -3.18 4.13
C LEU A 18 -11.04 -1.64 3.96
N GLU A 19 -12.11 -1.10 3.35
CA GLU A 19 -12.30 0.35 3.19
C GLU A 19 -12.10 1.11 4.52
N GLY A 20 -11.44 2.26 4.44
CA GLY A 20 -11.16 3.13 5.57
C GLY A 20 -9.99 2.66 6.44
N LYS A 21 -9.45 1.45 6.21
CA LYS A 21 -8.24 0.98 6.89
C LYS A 21 -6.98 1.46 6.17
N THR A 22 -5.89 1.48 6.93
CA THR A 22 -4.56 1.77 6.43
C THR A 22 -3.60 0.63 6.72
N VAL A 23 -2.64 0.41 5.83
CA VAL A 23 -1.63 -0.64 5.96
C VAL A 23 -0.25 -0.05 5.73
N ALA A 24 0.67 -0.27 6.67
CA ALA A 24 2.07 0.10 6.49
C ALA A 24 2.72 -0.84 5.47
N THR A 25 3.23 -0.28 4.39
CA THR A 25 3.82 -1.04 3.28
C THR A 25 5.20 -0.49 2.93
N ALA A 26 6.16 -1.37 2.70
CA ALA A 26 7.48 -0.99 2.19
C ALA A 26 7.41 -0.58 0.72
N PHE A 27 8.16 0.47 0.35
CA PHE A 27 8.45 0.75 -1.06
C PHE A 27 9.11 -0.45 -1.75
N LEU A 28 9.07 -0.43 -3.08
CA LEU A 28 9.92 -1.29 -3.89
C LEU A 28 11.39 -0.88 -3.70
N ASP A 29 12.31 -1.76 -4.10
CA ASP A 29 13.75 -1.47 -4.06
C ASP A 29 14.10 -0.22 -4.90
N SER A 30 13.37 0.00 -6.01
CA SER A 30 13.45 1.21 -6.83
C SER A 30 12.99 2.50 -6.13
N GLY A 31 12.39 2.41 -4.94
CA GLY A 31 11.86 3.55 -4.19
C GLY A 31 10.42 3.93 -4.53
N GLU A 32 9.80 3.27 -5.51
CA GLU A 32 8.41 3.52 -5.92
C GLU A 32 7.40 2.78 -5.01
N PRO A 33 6.19 3.33 -4.80
CA PRO A 33 5.12 2.62 -4.09
C PRO A 33 4.63 1.44 -4.92
N ARG A 34 4.28 0.34 -4.24
CA ARG A 34 3.91 -0.92 -4.89
C ARG A 34 2.70 -0.72 -5.82
N PRO A 35 2.72 -1.23 -7.06
CA PRO A 35 1.58 -1.11 -7.97
C PRO A 35 0.36 -1.92 -7.50
N ARG A 36 0.60 -3.01 -6.75
CA ARG A 36 -0.42 -3.94 -6.24
C ARG A 36 -0.05 -4.37 -4.82
N LEU A 37 -1.05 -4.48 -3.95
CA LEU A 37 -0.96 -5.05 -2.62
C LEU A 37 -1.80 -6.31 -2.53
N GLU A 38 -1.27 -7.31 -1.85
CA GLU A 38 -1.96 -8.54 -1.53
C GLU A 38 -2.03 -8.63 -0.01
N LEU A 39 -3.24 -8.52 0.52
CA LEU A 39 -3.49 -8.53 1.95
C LEU A 39 -4.14 -9.87 2.31
N SER A 40 -3.44 -10.66 3.11
CA SER A 40 -3.98 -11.92 3.63
C SER A 40 -5.18 -11.64 4.53
N ALA A 41 -6.25 -12.39 4.29
CA ALA A 41 -7.47 -12.38 5.07
C ALA A 41 -7.72 -13.78 5.65
N GLU A 42 -8.85 -13.95 6.33
CA GLU A 42 -9.22 -15.21 6.96
C GLU A 42 -9.57 -16.30 5.92
N HIS A 43 -9.37 -17.56 6.29
CA HIS A 43 -9.74 -18.74 5.50
C HIS A 43 -9.10 -18.83 4.11
N GLY A 44 -7.80 -18.53 3.98
CA GLY A 44 -7.05 -18.68 2.72
C GLY A 44 -7.39 -17.61 1.67
N LYS A 45 -8.11 -16.55 2.04
CA LYS A 45 -8.47 -15.46 1.13
C LYS A 45 -7.37 -14.41 1.11
N ARG A 46 -7.15 -13.81 -0.06
CA ARG A 46 -6.30 -12.63 -0.23
C ARG A 46 -7.09 -11.53 -0.91
N TYR A 47 -7.13 -10.36 -0.30
CA TYR A 47 -7.67 -9.17 -0.95
C TYR A 47 -6.59 -8.50 -1.76
N VAL A 48 -6.90 -8.26 -3.01
CA VAL A 48 -6.01 -7.59 -3.94
C VAL A 48 -6.43 -6.15 -4.07
N TYR A 49 -5.45 -5.28 -3.93
CA TYR A 49 -5.61 -3.84 -4.03
C TYR A 49 -4.64 -3.27 -5.07
N GLY A 50 -5.12 -2.39 -5.94
CA GLY A 50 -4.33 -1.70 -6.96
C GLY A 50 -4.06 -0.25 -6.57
N ARG A 51 -2.86 0.26 -6.89
CA ARG A 51 -2.48 1.64 -6.61
C ARG A 51 -3.43 2.61 -7.31
N GLY A 52 -4.04 3.50 -6.54
CA GLY A 52 -4.88 4.59 -7.01
C GLY A 52 -4.07 5.81 -7.43
N ALA A 53 -4.78 6.90 -7.72
CA ALA A 53 -4.18 8.17 -8.15
C ALA A 53 -3.83 9.11 -6.99
N GLY A 54 -4.47 8.97 -5.82
CA GLY A 54 -4.15 9.80 -4.66
C GLY A 54 -2.80 9.46 -4.05
N LEU A 55 -1.94 10.46 -4.04
CA LEU A 55 -0.64 10.45 -3.38
C LEU A 55 -0.61 11.61 -2.38
N GLU A 56 -0.18 11.33 -1.17
CA GLU A 56 0.06 12.32 -0.13
C GLU A 56 1.54 12.32 0.18
N PHE A 57 2.12 13.51 0.30
CA PHE A 57 3.53 13.72 0.59
C PHE A 57 3.64 14.37 1.97
N ALA A 58 4.65 13.98 2.75
CA ALA A 58 4.88 14.57 4.06
C ALA A 58 5.35 16.03 3.98
N ALA A 59 6.05 16.38 2.89
CA ALA A 59 6.53 17.72 2.58
C ALA A 59 6.44 17.99 1.07
N GLU A 60 6.37 19.26 0.69
CA GLU A 60 6.20 19.69 -0.72
C GLU A 60 7.37 19.31 -1.65
N ASN A 61 8.54 18.97 -1.08
CA ASN A 61 9.75 18.61 -1.83
C ASN A 61 10.16 17.14 -1.64
N ASP A 62 9.27 16.30 -1.14
CA ASP A 62 9.58 14.88 -0.97
C ASP A 62 9.42 14.14 -2.30
N ASP A 63 10.47 13.43 -2.73
CA ASP A 63 10.43 12.61 -3.93
C ASP A 63 9.53 11.36 -3.76
N ARG A 64 9.15 11.02 -2.53
CA ARG A 64 8.37 9.82 -2.22
C ARG A 64 7.09 10.15 -1.44
N PRO A 65 5.96 9.51 -1.78
CA PRO A 65 4.70 9.73 -1.07
C PRO A 65 4.72 9.09 0.31
N SER A 66 4.25 9.79 1.33
CA SER A 66 4.06 9.25 2.69
C SER A 66 2.79 8.39 2.80
N ALA A 67 1.78 8.68 1.99
CA ALA A 67 0.59 7.84 1.86
C ALA A 67 0.10 7.75 0.41
N VAL A 68 -0.50 6.62 0.09
CA VAL A 68 -0.94 6.28 -1.27
C VAL A 68 -2.28 5.59 -1.20
N GLU A 69 -3.23 6.02 -2.02
CA GLU A 69 -4.53 5.39 -2.13
C GLU A 69 -4.46 4.06 -2.87
N TYR A 70 -5.28 3.11 -2.44
CA TYR A 70 -5.44 1.81 -3.07
C TYR A 70 -6.91 1.45 -3.20
N ARG A 71 -7.27 0.96 -4.38
CA ARG A 71 -8.63 0.48 -4.69
C ARG A 71 -8.68 -1.02 -4.72
N PHE A 72 -9.76 -1.58 -4.20
CA PHE A 72 -9.99 -3.01 -4.25
C PHE A 72 -10.13 -3.46 -5.72
N LEU A 73 -9.46 -4.55 -6.07
CA LEU A 73 -9.53 -5.15 -7.40
C LEU A 73 -10.32 -6.45 -7.38
N GLU A 74 -9.93 -7.38 -6.50
CA GLU A 74 -10.49 -8.73 -6.46
C GLU A 74 -10.17 -9.44 -5.13
N THR A 75 -10.90 -10.51 -4.85
CA THR A 75 -10.55 -11.47 -3.80
C THR A 75 -10.04 -12.74 -4.47
N VAL A 76 -8.83 -13.15 -4.11
CA VAL A 76 -8.21 -14.41 -4.53
C VAL A 76 -8.38 -15.43 -3.41
N PHE A 77 -8.64 -16.68 -3.78
CA PHE A 77 -8.79 -17.80 -2.87
C PHE A 77 -7.64 -18.77 -3.14
N ASP A 78 -6.91 -19.17 -2.10
CA ASP A 78 -5.92 -20.24 -2.13
C ASP A 78 -6.57 -21.62 -2.04
#